data_AF-L8HX92-F1
#
_entry.id   AF-L8HX92-F1
#
_cell.length_a   1.000
_cell.length_b   1.000
_cell.length_c   1.000
_cell.angle_alpha   90.00
_cell.angle_beta   90.00
_cell.angle_gamma   90.00
#
_symmetry.space_group_name_H-M   'P 1'
#
loop_
_entity.id
_entity.type
_entity.pdbx_description
1 polymer ?
#
loop_
_entity_poly.entity_id
_entity_poly.type
_entity_poly.pdbx_seq_one_letter_code
_entity_poly.pdbx_strand_id
1 'polypeptide(L)'
;LAAAAVTAPRSPLRLLGRGLAAAIRPAAAMSTGRPLKSVDYEVFGRVQGVCFRMYTEDEARKIGVVGWVKNTSKGTVTGQVQGPEEKVNSM
;
A
#
# COMPACT_ATOMS: atom_id res chain seq x y z
N LEU A 1 -4.04 -6.58 -28.83
CA LEU A 1 -4.10 -5.20 -29.35
C LEU A 1 -5.25 -4.48 -28.63
N ALA A 2 -4.99 -3.26 -28.12
CA ALA A 2 -5.90 -2.31 -27.41
C ALA A 2 -6.44 -2.76 -26.03
N ALA A 3 -6.17 -2.15 -24.87
CA ALA A 3 -5.98 -0.77 -24.41
C ALA A 3 -7.27 0.09 -24.37
N ALA A 4 -7.85 0.25 -23.17
CA ALA A 4 -8.72 1.36 -22.73
C ALA A 4 -8.96 1.17 -21.20
N ALA A 5 -8.31 1.88 -20.26
CA ALA A 5 -8.33 3.31 -19.94
C ALA A 5 -9.71 3.84 -19.49
N VAL A 6 -9.84 4.02 -18.16
CA VAL A 6 -10.35 5.21 -17.44
C VAL A 6 -11.66 5.85 -17.94
N THR A 7 -12.67 5.95 -17.08
CA THR A 7 -13.35 7.21 -16.69
C THR A 7 -14.36 6.97 -15.56
N ALA A 8 -14.12 7.54 -14.38
CA ALA A 8 -15.12 7.69 -13.32
C ALA A 8 -15.69 9.12 -13.36
N PRO A 9 -17.00 9.32 -13.12
CA PRO A 9 -17.64 10.62 -13.32
C PRO A 9 -17.24 11.64 -12.24
N ARG A 10 -16.93 12.85 -12.70
CA ARG A 10 -16.62 14.04 -11.89
C ARG A 10 -17.91 14.65 -11.35
N SER A 11 -18.16 14.49 -10.05
CA SER A 11 -19.18 15.28 -9.33
C SER A 11 -18.54 16.53 -8.73
N PRO A 12 -19.04 17.75 -9.01
CA PRO A 12 -18.64 18.94 -8.26
C PRO A 12 -19.76 19.30 -7.28
N LEU A 13 -19.49 19.44 -5.99
CA LEU A 13 -20.35 20.26 -5.12
C LEU A 13 -19.65 20.68 -3.82
N ARG A 14 -19.68 22.00 -3.64
CA ARG A 14 -19.86 22.77 -2.39
C ARG A 14 -18.71 22.86 -1.39
N LEU A 15 -17.99 23.96 -1.60
CA LEU A 15 -17.53 24.92 -0.59
C LEU A 15 -18.49 25.01 0.63
N LEU A 16 -18.01 24.65 1.82
CA LEU A 16 -18.45 25.26 3.08
C LEU A 16 -17.23 25.42 3.99
N GLY A 17 -16.97 26.67 4.36
CA GLY A 17 -15.79 27.07 5.11
C GLY A 17 -15.88 26.82 6.61
N ARG A 18 -14.81 27.30 7.23
CA ARG A 18 -14.52 27.58 8.65
C ARG A 18 -13.48 26.66 9.24
N GLY A 19 -12.37 27.33 9.59
CA GLY A 19 -11.20 26.73 10.16
C GLY A 19 -11.45 26.15 11.54
N LEU A 20 -10.65 25.14 11.81
CA LEU A 20 -10.09 24.91 13.12
C LEU A 20 -8.64 24.51 12.88
N ALA A 21 -7.72 25.33 13.38
CA ALA A 21 -6.30 25.03 13.42
C ALA A 21 -6.10 23.77 14.26
N ALA A 22 -6.08 22.61 13.62
CA ALA A 22 -5.70 21.37 14.26
C ALA A 22 -4.17 21.30 14.27
N ALA A 23 -3.64 21.38 15.49
CA ALA A 23 -2.24 21.28 15.85
C ALA A 23 -1.39 20.49 14.84
N ILE A 24 -0.38 21.17 14.30
CA ILE A 24 0.78 20.52 13.69
C ILE A 24 1.47 19.74 14.81
N ARG A 25 1.03 18.50 15.02
CA ARG A 25 1.83 17.52 15.77
C ARG A 25 3.12 17.38 14.97
N PRO A 26 4.32 17.54 15.57
CA PRO A 26 5.52 17.18 14.87
C PRO A 26 5.40 15.66 14.64
N ALA A 27 5.18 15.26 13.39
CA ALA A 27 5.39 13.87 13.01
C ALA A 27 6.84 13.59 13.40
N ALA A 28 7.00 12.66 14.34
CA ALA A 28 8.28 12.25 14.88
C ALA A 28 9.32 12.16 13.76
N ALA A 29 10.46 12.80 14.00
CA ALA A 29 11.63 12.81 13.14
C ALA A 29 11.75 11.53 12.29
N MET A 30 11.50 11.64 10.98
CA MET A 30 11.87 10.60 10.04
C MET A 30 13.40 10.52 10.06
N SER A 31 13.90 9.48 10.73
CA SER A 31 15.28 9.03 10.73
C SER A 31 15.93 9.22 9.36
N THR A 32 16.81 10.21 9.28
CA THR A 32 17.77 10.39 8.20
C THR A 32 18.78 9.25 8.29
N GLY A 33 18.57 8.16 7.52
CA GLY A 33 19.63 7.18 7.27
C GLY A 33 19.34 5.70 7.52
N ARG A 34 18.10 5.26 7.73
CA ARG A 34 17.83 3.80 7.72
C ARG A 34 17.70 3.29 6.27
N PRO A 35 18.41 2.22 5.88
CA PRO A 35 18.33 1.68 4.53
C PRO A 35 16.90 1.24 4.24
N LEU A 36 16.33 1.79 3.17
CA LEU A 36 15.06 1.34 2.63
C LEU A 36 15.33 0.17 1.70
N LYS A 37 14.65 -0.95 1.95
CA LYS A 37 14.67 -2.11 1.06
C LYS A 37 13.38 -2.14 0.25
N SER A 38 13.52 -2.47 -1.03
CA SER A 38 12.42 -2.84 -1.91
C SER A 38 12.59 -4.31 -2.26
N VAL A 39 11.56 -5.11 -2.01
CA VAL A 39 11.57 -6.56 -2.26
C VAL A 39 10.35 -6.89 -3.11
N ASP A 40 10.61 -7.50 -4.26
CA ASP A 40 9.59 -8.13 -5.08
C ASP A 40 9.39 -9.56 -4.63
N TYR A 41 8.14 -9.99 -4.54
CA TYR A 41 7.79 -11.35 -4.10
C TYR A 41 6.71 -11.96 -4.98
N GLU A 42 6.75 -13.29 -5.07
CA GLU A 42 5.73 -14.10 -5.70
C GLU A 42 5.34 -15.26 -4.78
N VAL A 43 4.04 -15.38 -4.52
CA VAL A 43 3.46 -16.41 -3.66
C VAL A 43 2.72 -17.42 -4.52
N PHE A 44 3.11 -18.69 -4.38
CA PHE A 44 2.53 -19.84 -5.07
C PHE A 44 1.64 -20.63 -4.11
N GLY A 45 0.61 -21.29 -4.65
CA GLY A 45 -0.29 -22.16 -3.89
C GLY A 45 -1.76 -21.70 -3.93
N ARG A 46 -2.52 -22.01 -2.89
CA ARG A 46 -3.95 -21.69 -2.81
C ARG A 46 -4.17 -20.25 -2.31
N VAL A 47 -3.84 -19.27 -3.15
CA VAL A 47 -3.83 -17.84 -2.81
C VAL A 47 -5.01 -17.04 -3.37
N GLN A 48 -5.81 -17.65 -4.26
CA GLN A 48 -7.02 -17.04 -4.81
C GLN A 48 -8.26 -17.49 -4.03
N GLY A 49 -9.16 -16.55 -3.70
CA GLY A 49 -10.40 -16.83 -2.97
C GLY A 49 -10.28 -16.85 -1.44
N VAL A 50 -9.12 -16.48 -0.86
CA VAL A 50 -8.84 -16.56 0.59
C VAL A 50 -8.67 -15.20 1.27
N CYS A 51 -9.16 -14.11 0.66
CA CYS A 51 -9.01 -12.75 1.18
C CYS A 51 -7.56 -12.31 1.46
N PHE A 52 -6.59 -12.91 0.76
CA PHE A 52 -5.15 -12.65 0.96
C PHE A 52 -4.79 -11.16 0.95
N ARG A 53 -5.39 -10.38 0.03
CA ARG A 53 -5.12 -8.95 -0.12
C ARG A 53 -5.47 -8.13 1.13
N MET A 54 -6.60 -8.44 1.78
CA MET A 54 -7.04 -7.73 2.98
C MET A 54 -6.10 -8.02 4.17
N TYR A 55 -5.66 -9.28 4.29
CA TYR A 55 -4.70 -9.68 5.31
C TYR A 55 -3.34 -9.01 5.09
N THR A 56 -2.82 -9.01 3.87
CA THR A 56 -1.53 -8.38 3.54
C THR A 56 -1.56 -6.88 3.76
N GLU A 57 -2.69 -6.20 3.47
CA GLU A 57 -2.83 -4.77 3.73
C GLU A 57 -2.83 -4.44 5.23
N ASP A 58 -3.58 -5.20 6.04
CA ASP A 58 -3.62 -5.01 7.50
C ASP A 58 -2.24 -5.26 8.13
N GLU A 59 -1.54 -6.31 7.71
CA GLU A 59 -0.20 -6.62 8.18
C GLU A 59 0.83 -5.56 7.75
N ALA A 60 0.77 -5.11 6.49
CA ALA A 60 1.59 -4.01 6.00
C ALA A 60 1.37 -2.72 6.80
N ARG A 61 0.12 -2.44 7.20
CA ARG A 61 -0.25 -1.28 8.02
C ARG A 61 0.27 -1.38 9.46
N LYS A 62 0.21 -2.57 10.08
CA LYS A 62 0.76 -2.82 11.43
C LYS A 62 2.27 -2.62 11.47
N ILE A 63 2.98 -3.22 10.52
CA ILE A 63 4.44 -3.12 10.41
C ILE A 63 4.83 -1.70 9.95
N GLY A 64 3.98 -1.05 9.17
CA GLY A 64 4.20 0.29 8.60
C GLY A 64 5.16 0.24 7.42
N VAL A 65 4.89 -0.67 6.50
CA VAL A 65 5.54 -0.80 5.18
C VAL A 65 4.54 -0.42 4.08
N VAL A 66 5.05 -0.04 2.92
CA VAL A 66 4.23 0.37 1.77
C VAL A 66 4.46 -0.59 0.60
N GLY A 67 3.49 -0.76 -0.27
CA GLY A 67 3.62 -1.73 -1.34
C GLY A 67 2.36 -1.94 -2.16
N TRP A 68 2.40 -2.92 -3.04
CA TRP A 68 1.25 -3.34 -3.84
C TRP A 68 1.18 -4.86 -3.95
N VAL A 69 -0.04 -5.35 -4.14
CA VAL A 69 -0.34 -6.79 -4.28
C VAL A 69 -1.27 -7.00 -5.47
N LYS A 70 -0.94 -7.95 -6.33
CA LYS A 70 -1.65 -8.28 -7.56
C LYS A 70 -1.80 -9.79 -7.72
N ASN A 71 -2.99 -10.23 -8.08
CA ASN A 71 -3.20 -11.61 -8.50
C ASN A 71 -2.79 -11.77 -9.97
N THR A 72 -2.08 -12.84 -10.29
CA THR A 72 -1.72 -13.21 -11.66
C THR A 72 -2.76 -14.15 -12.27
N SER A 73 -2.80 -14.22 -13.59
CA SER A 73 -3.65 -15.19 -14.33
C SER A 73 -3.22 -16.64 -14.16
N LYS A 74 -2.01 -16.88 -13.63
CA LYS A 74 -1.47 -18.22 -13.34
C LYS A 74 -1.97 -18.81 -12.03
N GLY A 75 -2.79 -18.08 -11.27
CA GLY A 75 -3.22 -18.52 -9.94
C GLY A 75 -2.31 -18.06 -8.81
N THR A 76 -1.27 -17.27 -9.08
CA THR A 76 -0.29 -16.80 -8.08
C THR A 76 -0.60 -15.37 -7.63
N VAL A 77 0.07 -14.92 -6.57
CA VAL A 77 0.01 -13.52 -6.12
C VAL A 77 1.41 -12.94 -6.20
N THR A 78 1.56 -11.84 -6.91
CA THR A 78 2.80 -11.06 -6.96
C THR A 78 2.64 -9.75 -6.22
N GLY A 79 3.72 -9.22 -5.70
CA GLY A 79 3.70 -7.93 -5.04
C GLY A 79 5.08 -7.35 -4.85
N GLN A 80 5.09 -6.11 -4.40
CA GLN A 80 6.28 -5.42 -3.99
C GLN A 80 6.03 -4.79 -2.63
N VAL A 81 7.01 -4.91 -1.76
CA VAL A 81 7.04 -4.22 -0.47
C VAL A 81 8.27 -3.33 -0.39
N GLN A 82 8.07 -2.13 0.11
CA GLN A 82 9.11 -1.16 0.37
C GLN A 82 9.00 -0.65 1.81
N GLY A 83 10.14 -0.57 2.49
CA GLY A 83 10.20 -0.02 3.83
C GLY A 83 11.60 -0.06 4.43
N PRO A 84 11.76 0.43 5.66
CA PRO A 84 12.99 0.26 6.43
C PRO A 84 13.37 -1.22 6.52
N GLU A 85 14.65 -1.55 6.35
CA GLU A 85 15.16 -2.92 6.37
C GLU A 85 14.66 -3.76 7.56
N GLU A 86 14.65 -3.18 8.76
CA GLU A 86 14.16 -3.83 10.00
C GLU A 86 12.71 -4.29 9.89
N LYS A 87 11.89 -3.49 9.22
CA LYS A 87 10.46 -3.72 9.03
C LYS A 87 10.21 -4.73 7.92
N VAL A 88 10.96 -4.63 6.82
CA VAL A 88 10.84 -5.56 5.68
C VAL A 88 11.31 -6.96 6.07
N ASN A 89 12.30 -7.10 6.96
CA ASN A 89 12.76 -8.40 7.45
C ASN A 89 11.81 -9.04 8.48
N SER A 90 10.87 -8.27 9.03
CA SER A 90 9.87 -8.76 10.00
C SER A 90 8.56 -9.21 9.33
N MET A 91 8.49 -9.13 7.99
CA MET A 91 7.33 -9.46 7.16
C MET A 91 7.49 -10.83 6.50
#